data_AF-A0A369IER3-F1
#
_entry.id   AF-A0A369IER3-F1
#
_cell.length_a   1.000
_cell.length_b   1.000
_cell.length_c   1.000
_cell.angle_alpha   90.00
_cell.angle_beta   90.00
_cell.angle_gamma   90.00
#
_symmetry.space_group_name_H-M   'P 1'
#
loop_
_entity.id
_entity.type
_entity.pdbx_description
1 polymer ?
#
loop_
_entity_poly.entity_id
_entity_poly.type
_entity_poly.pdbx_seq_one_letter_code
_entity_poly.pdbx_strand_id
1 'polypeptide(L)'
;MPVNYNTTATKWALLIYSILTLRHFGIVLMLQFIVNPQFANVHENFLLYTKTYNGLMIWVGYVPAVLMLFSAISMIWLAPPIFPKWAVYISVVLGVISVATTLWVMMPIYNQWAITGYNATQNQQLLSQTLYFQIIPSALQVAILISFLHKYLQDVKPVAKWIFLLVVVLNFYNMGTTSIEGSLAYPLWETVGAKDWLAYRQTPPNLLFGIMFVFAAFSPIFLMIAMYWRRPKEVSKYLVTSYLLFVLYLFVITLLYFVPDFQVPLNSAYSLPLIKKLGADDLIYRAAAGLALQVIVAWMFLKIRPSILKNE
;
A
#
# COMPACT_ATOMS: atom_id res chain seq x y z
N MET A 1 5.16 -35.64 -15.46
CA MET A 1 3.78 -35.31 -15.89
C MET A 1 3.76 -33.84 -16.29
N PRO A 2 3.28 -33.48 -17.50
CA PRO A 2 3.10 -32.07 -17.85
C PRO A 2 2.04 -31.49 -16.92
N VAL A 3 2.43 -30.55 -16.08
CA VAL A 3 1.49 -29.79 -15.24
C VAL A 3 0.64 -28.97 -16.20
N ASN A 4 -0.63 -29.32 -16.35
CA ASN A 4 -1.57 -28.59 -17.19
C ASN A 4 -1.89 -27.28 -16.46
N TYR A 5 -1.13 -26.21 -16.74
CA TYR A 5 -1.31 -24.94 -16.06
C TYR A 5 -2.64 -24.34 -16.48
N ASN A 6 -3.57 -24.20 -15.53
CA ASN A 6 -4.79 -23.44 -15.75
C ASN A 6 -4.40 -21.96 -15.88
N THR A 7 -4.38 -21.48 -17.12
CA THR A 7 -3.98 -20.13 -17.53
C THR A 7 -4.74 -19.04 -16.78
N THR A 8 -5.98 -19.32 -16.36
CA THR A 8 -6.79 -18.40 -15.56
C THR A 8 -6.31 -18.35 -14.12
N ALA A 9 -6.07 -19.51 -13.49
CA ALA A 9 -5.60 -19.58 -12.11
C ALA A 9 -4.24 -18.88 -11.92
N THR A 10 -3.31 -19.07 -12.87
CA THR A 10 -2.00 -18.41 -12.83
C THR A 10 -2.10 -16.88 -12.93
N LYS A 11 -2.99 -16.35 -13.79
CA LYS A 11 -3.21 -14.89 -13.87
C LYS A 11 -3.74 -14.32 -12.57
N TRP A 12 -4.72 -14.99 -11.98
CA TRP A 12 -5.29 -14.56 -10.70
C TRP A 12 -4.28 -14.65 -9.57
N ALA A 13 -3.48 -15.72 -9.50
CA ALA A 13 -2.43 -15.86 -8.50
C ALA A 13 -1.42 -14.72 -8.59
N LEU A 14 -0.94 -14.41 -9.80
CA LEU A 14 -0.01 -13.30 -10.01
C LEU A 14 -0.64 -11.94 -9.68
N LEU A 15 -1.91 -11.71 -10.04
CA LEU A 15 -2.62 -10.48 -9.68
C LEU A 15 -2.75 -10.33 -8.16
N ILE A 16 -3.23 -11.36 -7.48
CA ILE A 16 -3.42 -11.35 -6.01
C ILE A 16 -2.08 -11.13 -5.31
N TYR A 17 -1.04 -11.83 -5.74
CA TYR A 17 0.33 -11.64 -5.24
C TYR A 17 0.82 -10.20 -5.50
N SER A 18 0.56 -9.65 -6.69
CA SER A 18 0.92 -8.25 -7.02
C SER A 18 0.25 -7.25 -6.09
N ILE A 19 -1.08 -7.38 -5.90
CA ILE A 19 -1.87 -6.51 -5.02
C ILE A 19 -1.33 -6.58 -3.60
N LEU A 20 -1.17 -7.78 -3.05
CA LEU A 20 -0.82 -7.96 -1.64
C LEU A 20 0.61 -7.55 -1.34
N THR A 21 1.58 -7.86 -2.22
CA THR A 21 2.99 -7.45 -2.04
C THR A 21 3.14 -5.94 -2.13
N LEU A 22 2.55 -5.28 -3.14
CA LEU A 22 2.66 -3.82 -3.29
C LEU A 22 1.89 -3.08 -2.20
N ARG A 23 0.71 -3.57 -1.82
CA ARG A 23 -0.08 -3.02 -0.71
C ARG A 23 0.68 -3.14 0.62
N HIS A 24 1.27 -4.30 0.89
CA HIS A 24 2.07 -4.51 2.09
C HIS A 24 3.27 -3.55 2.13
N PHE A 25 3.98 -3.40 1.01
CA PHE A 25 5.10 -2.47 0.91
C PHE A 25 4.67 -1.02 1.22
N GLY A 26 3.54 -0.56 0.67
CA GLY A 26 2.98 0.76 0.99
C GLY A 26 2.65 0.94 2.47
N ILE A 27 2.08 -0.08 3.11
CA ILE A 27 1.81 -0.06 4.55
C ILE A 27 3.11 0.06 5.34
N VAL A 28 4.10 -0.78 5.05
CA VAL A 28 5.37 -0.81 5.80
C VAL A 28 6.10 0.53 5.70
N LEU A 29 6.15 1.17 4.53
CA LEU A 29 6.79 2.49 4.40
C LEU A 29 6.01 3.56 5.18
N MET A 30 4.68 3.56 5.13
CA MET A 30 3.88 4.51 5.91
C MET A 30 4.05 4.31 7.42
N LEU A 31 4.11 3.06 7.89
CA LEU A 31 4.37 2.78 9.30
C LEU A 31 5.76 3.26 9.71
N GLN A 32 6.80 2.90 8.95
CA GLN A 32 8.17 3.28 9.28
C GLN A 32 8.36 4.79 9.32
N PHE A 33 7.93 5.46 8.26
CA PHE A 33 8.31 6.84 8.04
C PHE A 33 7.31 7.81 8.63
N ILE A 34 6.03 7.45 8.72
CA ILE A 34 4.96 8.35 9.17
C ILE A 34 4.48 7.98 10.58
N VAL A 35 3.92 6.79 10.76
CA VAL A 35 3.15 6.46 11.98
C VAL A 35 4.04 6.16 13.19
N ASN A 36 5.12 5.39 13.03
CA ASN A 36 5.99 5.03 14.15
C ASN A 36 6.70 6.25 14.77
N PRO A 37 7.22 7.21 13.98
CA PRO A 37 7.76 8.46 14.52
C PRO A 37 6.74 9.29 15.31
N GLN A 38 5.45 9.22 14.96
CA GLN A 38 4.40 9.99 15.64
C GLN A 38 4.15 9.55 17.08
N PHE A 39 4.41 8.28 17.44
CA PHE A 39 4.25 7.79 18.81
C PHE A 39 5.05 8.59 19.84
N ALA A 40 6.20 9.15 19.44
CA ALA A 40 7.04 9.95 20.31
C ALA A 40 6.39 11.28 20.76
N ASN A 41 5.34 11.71 20.06
CA ASN A 41 4.65 12.98 20.32
C ASN A 41 3.27 12.80 20.95
N VAL A 42 2.89 11.58 21.34
CA VAL A 42 1.61 11.33 22.02
C VAL A 42 1.89 11.13 23.50
N HIS A 43 1.51 12.10 24.32
CA HIS A 43 1.67 12.10 25.77
C HIS A 43 0.31 11.99 26.45
N GLU A 44 -0.64 12.83 26.03
CA GLU A 44 -2.03 12.77 26.44
C GLU A 44 -2.69 11.54 25.79
N ASN A 45 -3.41 10.75 26.59
CA ASN A 45 -4.17 9.58 26.14
C ASN A 45 -3.36 8.47 25.44
N PHE A 46 -2.05 8.37 25.68
CA PHE A 46 -1.17 7.39 25.01
C PHE A 46 -1.70 5.94 25.07
N LEU A 47 -2.27 5.52 26.21
CA LEU A 47 -2.85 4.18 26.36
C LEU A 47 -4.05 3.97 25.42
N LEU A 48 -4.92 4.97 25.28
CA LEU A 48 -6.06 4.93 24.36
C LEU A 48 -5.58 4.92 22.89
N TYR A 49 -4.60 5.77 22.57
CA TYR A 49 -3.96 5.82 21.25
C TYR A 49 -3.41 4.44 20.86
N THR A 50 -2.61 3.83 21.75
CA THR A 50 -1.97 2.54 21.48
C THR A 50 -2.98 1.40 21.42
N LYS A 51 -4.01 1.39 22.28
CA LYS A 51 -5.09 0.40 22.21
C LYS A 51 -5.86 0.49 20.89
N THR A 52 -6.14 1.72 20.44
CA THR A 52 -6.79 1.98 19.15
C THR A 52 -5.92 1.51 17.99
N TYR A 53 -4.63 1.84 18.02
CA TYR A 53 -3.64 1.37 17.06
C TYR A 53 -3.62 -0.16 16.96
N ASN A 54 -3.50 -0.86 18.08
CA ASN A 54 -3.45 -2.32 18.13
C ASN A 54 -4.71 -2.97 17.54
N GLY A 55 -5.90 -2.44 17.86
CA GLY A 55 -7.16 -2.95 17.33
C GLY A 55 -7.28 -2.81 15.81
N LEU A 56 -6.87 -1.66 15.27
CA LEU A 56 -6.95 -1.38 13.83
C LEU A 56 -5.85 -2.09 13.04
N MET A 57 -4.64 -2.19 13.61
CA MET A 57 -3.48 -2.80 12.95
C MET A 57 -3.66 -4.26 12.60
N ILE A 58 -4.48 -5.00 13.35
CA ILE A 58 -4.86 -6.38 13.02
C ILE A 58 -5.43 -6.44 11.59
N TRP A 59 -6.36 -5.55 11.27
CA TRP A 59 -7.06 -5.54 9.98
C TRP A 59 -6.30 -4.79 8.89
N VAL A 60 -5.68 -3.67 9.23
CA VAL A 60 -4.99 -2.82 8.26
C VAL A 60 -3.66 -3.43 7.83
N GLY A 61 -2.89 -3.97 8.78
CA GLY A 61 -1.52 -4.43 8.58
C GLY A 61 -1.33 -5.95 8.68
N TYR A 62 -1.75 -6.57 9.78
CA TYR A 62 -1.35 -7.94 10.12
C TYR A 62 -2.02 -9.00 9.25
N VAL A 63 -3.36 -8.97 9.16
CA VAL A 63 -4.12 -9.89 8.28
C VAL A 63 -3.61 -9.78 6.83
N PRO A 64 -3.45 -8.57 6.25
CA PRO A 64 -2.89 -8.44 4.91
C PRO A 64 -1.46 -8.95 4.74
N ALA A 65 -0.59 -8.83 5.75
CA ALA A 65 0.76 -9.39 5.70
C ALA A 65 0.71 -10.93 5.64
N VAL A 66 -0.15 -11.57 6.42
CA VAL A 66 -0.36 -13.03 6.37
C VAL A 66 -0.95 -13.45 5.02
N LEU A 67 -1.93 -12.71 4.49
CA LEU A 67 -2.49 -12.97 3.15
C LEU A 67 -1.42 -12.81 2.06
N MET A 68 -0.54 -11.81 2.17
CA MET A 68 0.60 -11.65 1.26
C MET A 68 1.49 -12.89 1.29
N LEU A 69 1.85 -13.41 2.47
CA LEU A 69 2.64 -14.64 2.59
C LEU A 69 1.92 -15.83 1.94
N PHE A 70 0.63 -16.03 2.20
CA PHE A 70 -0.14 -17.11 1.56
C PHE A 70 -0.20 -16.96 0.04
N SER A 71 -0.31 -15.73 -0.47
CA SER A 71 -0.25 -15.49 -1.91
C SER A 71 1.13 -15.81 -2.50
N ALA A 72 2.22 -15.49 -1.79
CA ALA A 72 3.58 -15.86 -2.20
C ALA A 72 3.76 -17.38 -2.21
N ILE A 73 3.27 -18.07 -1.18
CA ILE A 73 3.28 -19.54 -1.09
C ILE A 73 2.49 -20.16 -2.25
N SER A 74 1.32 -19.60 -2.59
CA SER A 74 0.52 -20.09 -3.71
C SER A 74 1.27 -20.08 -5.06
N MET A 75 2.22 -19.15 -5.23
CA MET A 75 3.03 -19.06 -6.44
C MET A 75 3.99 -20.25 -6.62
N ILE A 76 4.28 -21.05 -5.58
CA ILE A 76 5.09 -22.28 -5.72
C ILE A 76 4.44 -23.22 -6.75
N TRP A 77 3.12 -23.36 -6.68
CA TRP A 77 2.34 -24.24 -7.55
C TRP A 77 1.78 -23.52 -8.78
N LEU A 78 1.41 -22.24 -8.64
CA LEU A 78 0.68 -21.51 -9.68
C LEU A 78 1.57 -20.67 -10.60
N ALA A 79 2.84 -20.44 -10.25
CA ALA A 79 3.75 -19.67 -11.10
C ALA A 79 4.01 -20.36 -12.45
N PRO A 80 4.00 -19.60 -13.57
CA PRO A 80 4.41 -20.11 -14.87
C PRO A 80 5.82 -20.70 -14.86
N PRO A 81 6.13 -21.72 -15.68
CA PRO A 81 7.47 -22.31 -15.78
C PRO A 81 8.60 -21.32 -16.12
N ILE A 82 8.29 -20.23 -16.84
CA ILE A 82 9.27 -19.20 -17.20
C ILE A 82 9.74 -18.35 -16.00
N PHE A 83 9.01 -18.41 -14.88
CA PHE A 83 9.44 -17.75 -13.65
C PHE A 83 10.47 -18.64 -12.94
N PRO A 84 11.66 -18.09 -12.60
CA PRO A 84 12.67 -18.86 -11.90
C PRO A 84 12.14 -19.33 -10.55
N LYS A 85 12.12 -20.64 -10.32
CA LYS A 85 11.61 -21.24 -9.07
C LYS A 85 12.37 -20.75 -7.84
N TRP A 86 13.68 -20.51 -7.96
CA TRP A 86 14.48 -19.93 -6.87
C TRP A 86 13.93 -18.57 -6.42
N ALA A 87 13.48 -17.72 -7.36
CA ALA A 87 12.94 -16.40 -7.01
C ALA A 87 11.58 -16.49 -6.32
N VAL A 88 10.78 -17.51 -6.67
CA VAL A 88 9.54 -17.82 -5.95
C VAL A 88 9.83 -18.24 -4.52
N TYR A 89 10.80 -19.13 -4.30
CA TYR A 89 11.20 -19.55 -2.95
C TYR A 89 11.79 -18.39 -2.13
N ILE A 90 12.65 -17.56 -2.73
CA ILE A 90 13.16 -16.36 -2.06
C ILE A 90 12.01 -15.42 -1.69
N SER A 91 11.05 -15.19 -2.58
CA SER A 91 9.87 -14.38 -2.24
C SER A 91 9.11 -14.92 -1.02
N VAL A 92 8.92 -16.23 -0.93
CA VAL A 92 8.28 -16.85 0.24
C VAL A 92 9.11 -16.62 1.50
N VAL A 93 10.43 -16.84 1.46
CA VAL A 93 11.32 -16.60 2.60
C VAL A 93 11.27 -15.14 3.06
N LEU A 94 11.31 -14.18 2.13
CA LEU A 94 11.18 -12.75 2.45
C LEU A 94 9.82 -12.45 3.11
N GLY A 95 8.72 -13.03 2.60
CA GLY A 95 7.41 -12.93 3.21
C GLY A 95 7.33 -13.53 4.62
N VAL A 96 8.01 -14.66 4.86
CA VAL A 96 8.10 -15.27 6.20
C VAL A 96 8.84 -14.33 7.15
N ILE A 97 9.95 -13.74 6.73
CA ILE A 97 10.71 -12.77 7.54
C ILE A 97 9.81 -11.59 7.91
N SER A 98 9.11 -10.98 6.95
CA SER A 98 8.23 -9.83 7.20
C SER A 98 7.02 -10.18 8.09
N VAL A 99 6.36 -11.33 7.87
CA VAL A 99 5.27 -11.77 8.76
C VAL A 99 5.82 -12.07 10.15
N ALA A 100 6.98 -12.69 10.24
CA ALA A 100 7.56 -13.03 11.53
C ALA A 100 7.94 -11.80 12.35
N THR A 101 8.60 -10.81 11.73
CA THR A 101 8.90 -9.55 12.39
C THR A 101 7.62 -8.82 12.81
N THR A 102 6.55 -8.90 12.03
CA THR A 102 5.26 -8.30 12.40
C THR A 102 4.72 -8.91 13.69
N LEU A 103 4.64 -10.24 13.74
CA LEU A 103 3.96 -10.98 14.81
C LEU A 103 4.81 -11.13 16.08
N TRP A 104 6.13 -11.29 15.94
CA TRP A 104 7.03 -11.57 17.07
C TRP A 104 7.91 -10.41 17.50
N VAL A 105 7.96 -9.31 16.75
CA VAL A 105 8.73 -8.11 17.14
C VAL A 105 7.82 -6.90 17.29
N MET A 106 7.12 -6.52 16.22
CA MET A 106 6.34 -5.28 16.21
C MET A 106 5.12 -5.37 17.12
N MET A 107 4.27 -6.39 16.95
CA MET A 107 3.05 -6.58 17.73
C MET A 107 3.32 -6.67 19.25
N PRO A 108 4.33 -7.43 19.74
CA PRO A 108 4.67 -7.43 21.16
C PRO A 108 5.08 -6.06 21.70
N ILE A 109 5.86 -5.26 20.94
CA ILE A 109 6.25 -3.91 21.36
C ILE A 109 5.03 -3.02 21.54
N TYR A 110 4.11 -3.00 20.57
CA TYR A 110 2.91 -2.16 20.68
C TYR A 110 1.94 -2.66 21.77
N ASN A 111 1.84 -3.98 21.98
CA ASN A 111 1.06 -4.53 23.08
C ASN A 111 1.66 -4.16 24.44
N GLN A 112 2.99 -4.14 24.56
CA GLN A 112 3.66 -3.69 25.76
C GLN A 112 3.44 -2.20 26.01
N TRP A 113 3.51 -1.36 24.97
CA TRP A 113 3.21 0.07 25.07
C TRP A 113 1.78 0.36 25.55
N ALA A 114 0.82 -0.50 25.21
CA ALA A 114 -0.55 -0.40 25.71
C ALA A 114 -0.67 -0.68 27.23
N ILE A 115 0.40 -1.13 27.89
CA ILE A 115 0.47 -1.42 29.33
C ILE A 115 1.43 -0.44 30.01
N THR A 116 2.64 -0.28 29.48
CA THR A 116 3.74 0.43 30.16
C THR A 116 3.90 1.88 29.71
N GLY A 117 3.18 2.32 28.66
CA GLY A 117 3.41 3.61 28.01
C GLY A 117 4.57 3.60 27.02
N TYR A 118 4.82 4.76 26.39
CA TYR A 118 5.84 4.94 25.37
C TYR A 118 7.25 4.70 25.93
N ASN A 119 8.10 4.05 25.14
CA ASN A 119 9.51 3.88 25.48
C ASN A 119 10.38 4.17 24.25
N ALA A 120 11.23 5.20 24.36
CA ALA A 120 12.08 5.65 23.27
C ALA A 120 13.08 4.59 22.80
N THR A 121 13.66 3.80 23.72
CA THR A 121 14.58 2.71 23.39
C THR A 121 13.88 1.63 22.59
N GLN A 122 12.67 1.24 23.00
CA GLN A 122 11.85 0.29 22.25
C GLN A 122 11.44 0.84 20.89
N ASN A 123 11.18 2.14 20.76
CA ASN A 123 10.84 2.74 19.47
C ASN A 123 12.05 2.75 18.52
N GLN A 124 13.25 3.07 19.01
CA GLN A 124 14.47 2.97 18.20
C GLN A 124 14.72 1.52 17.74
N GLN A 125 14.53 0.54 18.64
CA GLN A 125 14.61 -0.87 18.28
C GLN A 125 13.54 -1.23 17.22
N LEU A 126 12.30 -0.81 17.40
CA LEU A 126 11.21 -1.03 16.45
C LEU A 126 11.54 -0.47 15.06
N LEU A 127 12.02 0.77 14.97
CA LEU A 127 12.39 1.41 13.70
C LEU A 127 13.55 0.69 13.02
N SER A 128 14.55 0.24 13.78
CA SER A 128 15.67 -0.53 13.26
C SER A 128 15.22 -1.90 12.74
N GLN A 129 14.47 -2.65 13.55
CA GLN A 129 13.96 -3.98 13.19
C GLN A 129 13.01 -3.91 11.99
N THR A 130 12.16 -2.88 11.92
CA THR A 130 11.26 -2.65 10.78
C THR A 130 12.07 -2.32 9.52
N LEU A 131 13.12 -1.52 9.60
CA LEU A 131 13.99 -1.27 8.44
C LEU A 131 14.62 -2.56 7.91
N TYR A 132 15.28 -3.33 8.78
CA TYR A 132 16.05 -4.52 8.37
C TYR A 132 15.18 -5.72 7.99
N PHE A 133 14.04 -5.91 8.64
CA PHE A 133 13.25 -7.13 8.49
C PHE A 133 11.83 -6.91 7.92
N GLN A 134 11.40 -5.66 7.72
CA GLN A 134 10.19 -5.36 6.92
C GLN A 134 10.54 -4.68 5.61
N ILE A 135 11.19 -3.52 5.66
CA ILE A 135 11.39 -2.66 4.48
C ILE A 135 12.32 -3.32 3.48
N ILE A 136 13.52 -3.74 3.91
CA ILE A 136 14.48 -4.38 3.00
C ILE A 136 13.88 -5.67 2.40
N PRO A 137 13.30 -6.60 3.18
CA PRO A 137 12.68 -7.80 2.61
C PRO A 137 11.51 -7.49 1.67
N SER A 138 10.63 -6.56 2.03
CA SER A 138 9.51 -6.16 1.18
C SER A 138 9.98 -5.50 -0.11
N ALA A 139 11.02 -4.66 -0.07
CA ALA A 139 11.60 -4.04 -1.25
C ALA A 139 12.21 -5.09 -2.20
N LEU A 140 12.92 -6.08 -1.66
CA LEU A 140 13.43 -7.21 -2.43
C LEU A 140 12.29 -8.06 -3.03
N GLN A 141 11.21 -8.28 -2.27
CA GLN A 141 10.04 -9.01 -2.76
C GLN A 141 9.31 -8.24 -3.87
N VAL A 142 9.23 -6.91 -3.77
CA VAL A 142 8.75 -6.03 -4.85
C VAL A 142 9.66 -6.10 -6.07
N ALA A 143 10.98 -6.12 -5.91
CA ALA A 143 11.91 -6.29 -7.03
C ALA A 143 11.71 -7.63 -7.75
N ILE A 144 11.51 -8.72 -7.01
CA ILE A 144 11.15 -10.03 -7.56
C ILE A 144 9.82 -9.96 -8.30
N LEU A 145 8.80 -9.34 -7.70
CA LEU A 145 7.51 -9.13 -8.34
C LEU A 145 7.65 -8.35 -9.66
N ILE A 146 8.40 -7.25 -9.67
CA ILE A 146 8.67 -6.46 -10.88
C ILE A 146 9.32 -7.33 -11.95
N SER A 147 10.24 -8.24 -11.59
CA SER A 147 10.84 -9.18 -12.53
C SER A 147 9.82 -10.17 -13.11
N PHE A 148 8.87 -10.65 -12.31
CA PHE A 148 7.77 -11.50 -12.76
C PHE A 148 6.82 -10.75 -13.69
N LEU A 149 6.46 -9.51 -13.34
CA LEU A 149 5.63 -8.65 -14.17
C LEU A 149 6.32 -8.31 -15.50
N HIS A 150 7.64 -8.06 -15.47
CA HIS A 150 8.41 -7.80 -16.68
C HIS A 150 8.38 -8.99 -17.64
N LYS A 151 8.54 -10.22 -17.12
CA LYS A 151 8.41 -11.48 -17.87
C LYS A 151 6.96 -11.71 -18.34
N TYR A 152 5.98 -11.46 -17.48
CA TYR A 152 4.56 -11.56 -17.82
C TYR A 152 4.19 -10.65 -18.99
N LEU A 153 4.80 -9.46 -19.07
CA LEU A 153 4.55 -8.49 -20.13
C LEU A 153 5.52 -8.63 -21.32
N GLN A 154 6.21 -9.76 -21.49
CA GLN A 154 7.30 -9.85 -22.48
C GLN A 154 6.89 -9.47 -23.91
N ASP A 155 5.66 -9.79 -24.33
CA ASP A 155 5.12 -9.52 -25.68
C ASP A 155 4.61 -8.08 -25.86
N VAL A 156 4.54 -7.31 -24.78
CA VAL A 156 4.09 -5.93 -24.80
C VAL A 156 5.25 -5.04 -25.26
N LYS A 157 4.97 -4.09 -26.15
CA LYS A 157 5.95 -3.10 -26.63
C LYS A 157 6.69 -2.43 -25.45
N PRO A 158 8.01 -2.20 -25.52
CA PRO A 158 8.80 -1.75 -24.37
C PRO A 158 8.26 -0.51 -23.63
N VAL A 159 7.88 0.54 -24.36
CA VAL A 159 7.31 1.76 -23.76
C VAL A 159 5.98 1.47 -23.06
N ALA A 160 5.10 0.70 -23.70
CA ALA A 160 3.80 0.32 -23.16
C ALA A 160 3.93 -0.52 -21.89
N LYS A 161 4.91 -1.44 -21.89
CA LYS A 161 5.25 -2.29 -20.76
C LYS A 161 5.61 -1.47 -19.52
N TRP A 162 6.53 -0.52 -19.67
CA TRP A 162 6.98 0.30 -18.55
C TRP A 162 5.89 1.22 -18.01
N ILE A 163 5.11 1.87 -18.89
CA ILE A 163 3.97 2.69 -18.46
C ILE A 163 2.98 1.85 -17.65
N PHE A 164 2.58 0.69 -18.18
CA PHE A 164 1.64 -0.20 -17.50
C PHE A 164 2.19 -0.73 -16.17
N LEU A 165 3.47 -1.11 -16.12
CA LEU A 165 4.11 -1.60 -14.90
C LEU A 165 4.14 -0.52 -13.82
N LEU A 166 4.49 0.72 -14.17
CA LEU A 166 4.48 1.83 -13.22
C LEU A 166 3.08 2.11 -12.69
N VAL A 167 2.05 2.05 -13.53
CA VAL A 167 0.65 2.20 -13.11
C VAL A 167 0.26 1.11 -12.11
N VAL A 168 0.57 -0.15 -12.40
CA VAL A 168 0.30 -1.27 -11.49
C VAL A 168 1.01 -1.09 -10.14
N VAL A 169 2.31 -0.76 -10.17
CA VAL A 169 3.13 -0.55 -8.98
C VAL A 169 2.56 0.57 -8.13
N LEU A 170 2.39 1.76 -8.70
CA LEU A 170 1.93 2.94 -7.97
C LEU A 170 0.51 2.76 -7.43
N ASN A 171 -0.38 2.15 -8.21
CA ASN A 171 -1.78 1.99 -7.82
C ASN A 171 -1.96 1.04 -6.62
N PHE A 172 -1.34 -0.15 -6.66
CA PHE A 172 -1.44 -1.10 -5.55
C PHE A 172 -0.56 -0.74 -4.36
N TYR A 173 0.55 -0.03 -4.59
CA TYR A 173 1.30 0.61 -3.51
C TYR A 173 0.42 1.67 -2.80
N ASN A 174 -0.24 2.53 -3.57
CA ASN A 174 -1.11 3.58 -3.04
C ASN A 174 -2.29 2.99 -2.25
N MET A 175 -2.82 1.83 -2.66
CA MET A 175 -3.82 1.09 -1.88
C MET A 175 -3.37 0.82 -0.44
N GLY A 176 -2.09 0.47 -0.25
CA GLY A 176 -1.51 0.28 1.08
C GLY A 176 -1.45 1.58 1.86
N THR A 177 -0.92 2.63 1.22
CA THR A 177 -0.74 3.92 1.89
C THR A 177 -2.07 4.60 2.26
N THR A 178 -3.08 4.49 1.40
CA THR A 178 -4.44 5.00 1.65
C THR A 178 -5.12 4.21 2.78
N SER A 179 -4.84 2.91 2.90
CA SER A 179 -5.36 2.10 4.02
C SER A 179 -4.80 2.60 5.36
N ILE A 180 -3.53 3.01 5.39
CA ILE A 180 -2.96 3.62 6.61
C ILE A 180 -3.60 4.97 6.89
N GLU A 181 -3.67 5.86 5.90
CA GLU A 181 -4.22 7.19 6.12
C GLU A 181 -5.69 7.15 6.59
N GLY A 182 -6.57 6.49 5.81
CA GLY A 182 -8.00 6.50 6.08
C GLY A 182 -8.44 5.56 7.20
N SER A 183 -7.84 4.37 7.30
CA SER A 183 -8.31 3.33 8.24
C SER A 183 -7.48 3.21 9.52
N LEU A 184 -6.33 3.86 9.60
CA LEU A 184 -5.49 3.87 10.79
C LEU A 184 -5.25 5.30 11.31
N ALA A 185 -4.74 6.22 10.48
CA ALA A 185 -4.34 7.54 10.93
C ALA A 185 -5.53 8.39 11.40
N TYR A 186 -6.61 8.53 10.62
CA TYR A 186 -7.76 9.33 11.04
C TYR A 186 -8.39 8.88 12.36
N PRO A 187 -8.65 7.57 12.60
CA PRO A 187 -9.09 7.12 13.92
C PRO A 187 -8.09 7.40 15.05
N LEU A 188 -6.79 7.32 14.78
CA LEU A 188 -5.77 7.64 15.77
C LEU A 188 -5.75 9.12 16.13
N TRP A 189 -5.97 10.00 15.15
CA TRP A 189 -6.01 11.45 15.35
C TRP A 189 -7.09 11.85 16.36
N GLU A 190 -8.21 11.12 16.43
CA GLU A 190 -9.26 11.36 17.42
C GLU A 190 -8.80 11.11 18.87
N THR A 191 -7.76 10.30 19.06
CA THR A 191 -7.23 9.94 20.39
C THR A 191 -6.08 10.82 20.84
N VAL A 192 -5.46 11.59 19.93
CA VAL A 192 -4.38 12.52 20.25
C VAL A 192 -4.92 13.72 21.03
N GLY A 193 -4.24 14.08 22.11
CA GLY A 193 -4.60 15.26 22.91
C GLY A 193 -4.31 16.57 22.18
N ALA A 194 -5.06 17.62 22.53
CA ALA A 194 -4.95 18.92 21.87
C ALA A 194 -3.55 19.55 22.02
N LYS A 195 -2.86 19.30 23.14
CA LYS A 195 -1.50 19.83 23.40
C LYS A 195 -0.43 19.15 22.54
N ASP A 196 -0.63 17.88 22.23
CA ASP A 196 0.29 17.06 21.45
C ASP A 196 0.11 17.25 19.94
N TRP A 197 -1.05 17.75 19.53
CA TRP A 197 -1.51 17.74 18.15
C TRP A 197 -0.53 18.32 17.14
N LEU A 198 0.03 19.51 17.38
CA LEU A 198 0.92 20.15 16.41
C LEU A 198 2.24 19.40 16.26
N ALA A 199 2.84 18.97 17.37
CA ALA A 199 4.07 18.17 17.35
C ALA A 199 3.84 16.81 16.67
N TYR A 200 2.71 16.17 16.96
CA TYR A 200 2.25 14.95 16.31
C TYR A 200 2.07 15.14 14.80
N ARG A 201 1.32 16.16 14.37
CA ARG A 201 0.96 16.38 12.97
C ARG A 201 2.14 16.75 12.08
N GLN A 202 3.13 17.46 12.65
CA GLN A 202 4.35 17.89 11.97
C GLN A 202 5.45 16.81 11.96
N THR A 203 5.22 15.67 12.61
CA THR A 203 6.14 14.53 12.63
C THR A 203 5.58 13.38 11.81
N PRO A 204 6.35 12.80 10.87
CA PRO A 204 7.56 13.36 10.26
C PRO A 204 7.25 14.62 9.41
N PRO A 205 8.27 15.32 8.89
CA PRO A 205 8.06 16.45 7.99
C PRO A 205 7.14 16.11 6.81
N ASN A 206 6.26 17.05 6.44
CA ASN A 206 5.29 16.92 5.33
C ASN A 206 5.91 16.47 4.00
N LEU A 207 7.19 16.76 3.76
CA LEU A 207 7.90 16.29 2.58
C LEU A 207 7.92 14.76 2.48
N LEU A 208 8.16 14.05 3.59
CA LEU A 208 8.17 12.59 3.61
C LEU A 208 6.78 12.02 3.32
N PHE A 209 5.73 12.62 3.89
CA PHE A 209 4.35 12.27 3.55
C PHE A 209 4.06 12.51 2.05
N GLY A 210 4.52 13.64 1.51
CA GLY A 210 4.41 13.96 0.09
C GLY A 210 5.06 12.92 -0.81
N ILE A 211 6.26 12.45 -0.46
CA ILE A 211 6.98 11.42 -1.21
C ILE A 211 6.30 10.05 -1.06
N MET A 212 5.92 9.67 0.15
CA MET A 212 5.41 8.33 0.44
C MET A 212 3.97 8.12 -0.04
N PHE A 213 3.13 9.16 -0.02
CA PHE A 213 1.71 9.08 -0.32
C PHE A 213 1.33 9.88 -1.57
N VAL A 214 1.53 11.20 -1.54
CA VAL A 214 0.99 12.14 -2.55
C VAL A 214 1.56 11.83 -3.95
N PHE A 215 2.86 11.58 -4.04
CA PHE A 215 3.50 11.21 -5.30
C PHE A 215 2.88 9.96 -5.91
N ALA A 216 2.71 8.90 -5.12
CA ALA A 216 2.14 7.65 -5.62
C ALA A 216 0.66 7.77 -5.98
N ALA A 217 -0.10 8.58 -5.24
CA ALA A 217 -1.51 8.80 -5.48
C ALA A 217 -1.79 9.54 -6.81
N PHE A 218 -0.97 10.55 -7.15
CA PHE A 218 -1.29 11.46 -8.26
C PHE A 218 -0.36 11.40 -9.47
N SER A 219 0.86 10.86 -9.35
CA SER A 219 1.71 10.61 -10.52
C SER A 219 1.08 9.70 -11.60
N PRO A 220 0.12 8.78 -11.30
CA PRO A 220 -0.60 8.05 -12.33
C PRO A 220 -1.37 8.92 -13.33
N ILE A 221 -1.71 10.18 -13.02
CA ILE A 221 -2.36 11.10 -13.97
C ILE A 221 -1.53 11.23 -15.25
N PHE A 222 -0.23 11.50 -15.10
CA PHE A 222 0.69 11.65 -16.24
C PHE A 222 0.87 10.33 -17.00
N LEU A 223 0.92 9.21 -16.28
CA LEU A 223 1.03 7.88 -16.88
C LEU A 223 -0.22 7.51 -17.67
N MET A 224 -1.42 7.88 -17.22
CA MET A 224 -2.66 7.62 -17.93
C MET A 224 -2.78 8.38 -19.24
N ILE A 225 -2.33 9.64 -19.25
CA ILE A 225 -2.23 10.44 -20.47
C ILE A 225 -1.35 9.68 -21.47
N ALA A 226 -0.13 9.28 -21.08
CA ALA A 226 0.75 8.50 -21.95
C ALA A 226 0.13 7.15 -22.36
N MET A 227 -0.55 6.46 -21.45
CA MET A 227 -1.17 5.16 -21.66
C MET A 227 -2.34 5.22 -22.65
N TYR A 228 -3.01 6.37 -22.81
CA TYR A 228 -4.09 6.52 -23.79
C TYR A 228 -3.62 6.14 -25.21
N TRP A 229 -2.42 6.58 -25.59
CA TRP A 229 -1.78 6.26 -26.89
C TRP A 229 -0.85 5.05 -26.83
N ARG A 230 -0.21 4.78 -25.68
CA ARG A 230 0.85 3.79 -25.54
C ARG A 230 0.48 2.59 -24.66
N ARG A 231 -0.80 2.27 -24.45
CA ARG A 231 -1.25 1.07 -23.71
C ARG A 231 -0.90 -0.26 -24.40
N PRO A 232 -0.85 -1.37 -23.64
CA PRO A 232 -1.00 -2.72 -24.21
C PRO A 232 -2.26 -2.81 -25.08
N LYS A 233 -2.20 -3.53 -26.21
CA LYS A 233 -3.30 -3.55 -27.20
C LYS A 233 -4.61 -4.09 -26.63
N GLU A 234 -4.49 -5.00 -25.68
CA GLU A 234 -5.58 -5.70 -25.00
C GLU A 234 -6.32 -4.80 -24.00
N VAL A 235 -5.66 -3.75 -23.51
CA VAL A 235 -6.27 -2.78 -22.60
C VAL A 235 -7.10 -1.80 -23.42
N SER A 236 -8.38 -1.66 -23.07
CA SER A 236 -9.29 -0.74 -23.77
C SER A 236 -9.00 0.72 -23.40
N LYS A 237 -9.20 1.65 -24.35
CA LYS A 237 -9.17 3.10 -24.08
C LYS A 237 -10.19 3.50 -23.03
N TYR A 238 -11.33 2.80 -22.96
CA TYR A 238 -12.37 3.07 -21.97
C TYR A 238 -11.85 2.85 -20.55
N LEU A 239 -11.13 1.74 -20.30
CA LEU A 239 -10.53 1.49 -18.98
C LEU A 239 -9.51 2.57 -18.60
N VAL A 240 -8.66 2.99 -19.55
CA VAL A 240 -7.68 4.07 -19.31
C VAL A 240 -8.37 5.39 -19.00
N THR A 241 -9.43 5.71 -19.76
CA THR A 241 -10.20 6.94 -19.58
C THR A 241 -10.96 6.93 -18.24
N SER A 242 -11.60 5.82 -17.88
CA SER A 242 -12.26 5.66 -16.59
C SER A 242 -11.28 5.83 -15.43
N TYR A 243 -10.09 5.20 -15.51
CA TYR A 243 -9.05 5.41 -14.50
C TYR A 243 -8.67 6.90 -14.40
N LEU A 244 -8.40 7.55 -15.54
CA LEU A 244 -8.02 8.96 -15.59
C LEU A 244 -9.10 9.85 -14.93
N LEU A 245 -10.38 9.61 -15.22
CA LEU A 245 -11.48 10.37 -14.64
C LEU A 245 -11.55 10.20 -13.11
N PHE A 246 -11.41 8.97 -12.59
CA PHE A 246 -11.43 8.73 -11.15
C PHE A 246 -10.21 9.33 -10.43
N VAL A 247 -9.01 9.24 -11.00
CA VAL A 247 -7.82 9.85 -10.37
C VAL A 247 -7.87 11.38 -10.44
N LEU A 248 -8.40 11.96 -11.53
CA LEU A 248 -8.65 13.40 -11.62
C LEU A 248 -9.70 13.85 -10.62
N TYR A 249 -10.79 13.10 -10.45
CA TYR A 249 -11.79 13.37 -9.43
C TYR A 249 -11.15 13.40 -8.03
N LEU A 250 -10.38 12.36 -7.66
CA LEU A 250 -9.67 12.31 -6.38
C LEU A 250 -8.68 13.47 -6.21
N PHE A 251 -7.97 13.84 -7.27
CA PHE A 251 -7.05 14.98 -7.24
C PHE A 251 -7.79 16.30 -7.01
N VAL A 252 -8.82 16.57 -7.81
CA VAL A 252 -9.60 17.82 -7.74
C VAL A 252 -10.30 17.96 -6.40
N ILE A 253 -10.99 16.91 -5.92
CA ILE A 253 -11.67 16.98 -4.62
C ILE A 253 -10.65 17.09 -3.48
N THR A 254 -9.48 16.44 -3.60
CA THR A 254 -8.44 16.59 -2.57
C THR A 254 -7.91 18.02 -2.55
N LEU A 255 -7.62 18.61 -3.71
CA LEU A 255 -7.07 19.96 -3.84
C LEU A 255 -8.05 21.06 -3.42
N LEU A 256 -9.31 20.95 -3.85
CA LEU A 256 -10.30 22.01 -3.69
C LEU A 256 -11.13 21.89 -2.41
N TYR A 257 -11.19 20.70 -1.81
CA TYR A 257 -11.99 20.46 -0.61
C TYR A 257 -11.13 19.94 0.54
N PHE A 258 -10.44 18.80 0.38
CA PHE A 258 -9.78 18.18 1.53
C PHE A 258 -8.60 18.98 2.08
N VAL A 259 -7.78 19.54 1.20
CA VAL A 259 -6.63 20.36 1.59
C VAL A 259 -7.07 21.65 2.30
N PRO A 260 -7.91 22.51 1.71
CA PRO A 260 -8.29 23.78 2.34
C PRO A 260 -9.17 23.60 3.57
N ASP A 261 -10.14 22.68 3.56
CA ASP A 261 -11.15 22.62 4.61
C ASP A 261 -10.73 21.76 5.80
N PHE A 262 -9.84 20.78 5.58
CA PHE A 262 -9.35 19.90 6.65
C PHE A 262 -7.86 20.03 6.87
N GLN A 263 -7.02 19.77 5.87
CA GLN A 263 -5.57 19.61 6.10
C GLN A 263 -4.89 20.92 6.54
N VAL A 264 -5.22 22.06 5.93
CA VAL A 264 -4.65 23.37 6.30
C VAL A 264 -5.05 23.79 7.72
N PRO A 265 -6.35 23.76 8.10
CA PRO A 265 -6.75 24.04 9.48
C PRO A 265 -6.15 23.06 10.49
N LEU A 266 -6.15 21.77 10.18
CA LEU A 266 -5.60 20.73 11.06
C LEU A 266 -4.07 20.79 11.18
N ASN A 267 -3.36 21.38 10.22
CA ASN A 267 -1.93 21.68 10.37
C ASN A 267 -1.65 22.87 11.30
N SER A 268 -2.68 23.65 11.63
CA SER A 268 -2.56 24.90 12.41
C SER A 268 -3.12 24.78 13.82
N ALA A 269 -4.16 23.96 14.02
CA ALA A 269 -4.79 23.76 15.32
C ALA A 269 -5.49 22.39 15.43
N TYR A 270 -5.64 21.91 16.66
CA TYR A 270 -6.44 20.73 16.97
C TYR A 270 -7.93 21.03 16.84
N SER A 271 -8.69 20.11 16.22
CA SER A 271 -10.16 20.16 16.21
C SER A 271 -10.75 18.77 16.04
N LEU A 272 -11.22 18.18 17.14
CA LEU A 272 -11.89 16.87 17.12
C LEU A 272 -13.11 16.83 16.17
N PRO A 273 -14.00 17.84 16.15
CA PRO A 273 -15.11 17.86 15.19
C PRO A 273 -14.63 17.81 13.74
N LEU A 274 -13.52 18.50 13.43
CA LEU A 274 -12.97 18.54 12.08
C LEU A 274 -12.30 17.22 11.69
N ILE A 275 -11.60 16.55 12.61
CA ILE A 275 -11.02 15.22 12.41
C ILE A 275 -12.12 14.18 12.10
N LYS A 276 -13.19 14.17 12.90
CA LYS A 276 -14.33 13.26 12.69
C LYS A 276 -15.01 13.50 11.34
N LYS A 277 -15.21 14.78 11.01
CA LYS A 277 -15.80 15.17 9.72
C LYS A 277 -14.90 14.76 8.55
N LEU A 278 -13.58 14.95 8.65
CA LEU A 278 -12.60 14.49 7.66
C LEU A 278 -12.74 13.00 7.40
N GLY A 279 -12.80 12.17 8.44
CA GLY A 279 -12.94 10.72 8.30
C GLY A 279 -14.25 10.31 7.62
N ALA A 280 -15.36 10.96 7.99
CA ALA A 280 -16.67 10.71 7.37
C ALA A 280 -16.70 11.14 5.90
N ASP A 281 -16.21 12.34 5.60
CA ASP A 281 -16.20 12.89 4.25
C ASP A 281 -15.22 12.14 3.34
N ASP A 282 -14.09 11.66 3.87
CA ASP A 282 -13.17 10.78 3.13
C ASP A 282 -13.85 9.49 2.66
N LEU A 283 -14.60 8.85 3.56
CA LEU A 283 -15.35 7.64 3.26
C LEU A 283 -16.42 7.90 2.19
N ILE A 284 -17.17 8.99 2.33
CA ILE A 284 -18.28 9.33 1.42
C ILE A 284 -17.76 9.73 0.04
N TYR A 285 -16.78 10.62 -0.01
CA TYR A 285 -16.37 11.26 -1.26
C TYR A 285 -15.20 10.55 -1.95
N ARG A 286 -14.24 9.97 -1.24
CA ARG A 286 -13.02 9.42 -1.85
C ARG A 286 -12.97 7.90 -1.90
N ALA A 287 -13.54 7.19 -0.92
CA ALA A 287 -13.35 5.74 -0.81
C ALA A 287 -13.87 4.96 -2.02
N ALA A 288 -15.06 5.28 -2.54
CA ALA A 288 -15.64 4.58 -3.70
C ALA A 288 -14.80 4.77 -4.96
N ALA A 289 -14.35 6.01 -5.23
CA ALA A 289 -13.46 6.31 -6.35
C ALA A 289 -12.10 5.62 -6.19
N GLY A 290 -11.54 5.63 -4.97
CA GLY A 290 -10.31 4.91 -4.64
C GLY A 290 -10.41 3.41 -4.91
N LEU A 291 -11.50 2.76 -4.50
CA LEU A 291 -11.76 1.34 -4.77
C LEU A 291 -11.92 1.08 -6.27
N ALA A 292 -12.63 1.95 -6.99
CA ALA A 292 -12.81 1.83 -8.43
C ALA A 292 -11.47 1.84 -9.18
N LEU A 293 -10.51 2.68 -8.78
CA LEU A 293 -9.15 2.68 -9.35
C LEU A 293 -8.46 1.32 -9.19
N GLN A 294 -8.57 0.70 -8.01
CA GLN A 294 -8.00 -0.63 -7.74
C GLN A 294 -8.61 -1.70 -8.64
N VAL A 295 -9.95 -1.70 -8.76
CA VAL A 295 -10.69 -2.65 -9.60
C VAL A 295 -10.34 -2.46 -11.07
N ILE A 296 -10.25 -1.22 -11.55
CA ILE A 296 -9.91 -0.93 -12.95
C ILE A 296 -8.52 -1.44 -13.29
N VAL A 297 -7.50 -1.20 -12.46
CA VAL A 297 -6.13 -1.69 -12.72
C VAL A 297 -6.06 -3.22 -12.67
N ALA A 298 -6.74 -3.85 -11.70
CA ALA A 298 -6.89 -5.29 -11.66
C ALA A 298 -7.55 -5.84 -12.95
N TRP A 299 -8.57 -5.15 -13.46
CA TRP A 299 -9.21 -5.54 -14.71
C TRP A 299 -8.30 -5.37 -15.92
N MET A 300 -7.57 -4.25 -16.02
CA MET A 300 -6.57 -4.05 -17.07
C MET A 300 -5.53 -5.18 -17.06
N PHE A 301 -5.06 -5.58 -15.87
CA PHE A 301 -4.11 -6.67 -15.69
C PHE A 301 -4.63 -8.00 -16.24
N LEU A 302 -5.87 -8.38 -15.90
CA LEU A 302 -6.48 -9.64 -16.34
C LEU A 302 -6.76 -9.68 -17.85
N LYS A 303 -6.96 -8.51 -18.48
CA LYS A 303 -7.18 -8.42 -19.93
C LYS A 303 -5.93 -8.74 -20.74
N ILE A 304 -4.73 -8.57 -20.17
CA ILE A 304 -3.47 -8.88 -20.86
C ILE A 304 -3.41 -10.39 -21.15
N ARG A 305 -3.06 -10.75 -22.39
CA ARG A 305 -2.97 -12.13 -22.88
C ARG A 305 -1.52 -12.45 -23.24
N PRO A 306 -0.69 -12.80 -22.26
CA PRO A 306 0.72 -13.05 -22.52
C PRO A 306 0.90 -14.38 -23.26
N SER A 307 1.89 -14.44 -24.16
CA SER A 307 2.24 -15.64 -24.92
C SER A 307 2.70 -16.78 -24.01
N ILE A 308 3.33 -16.46 -22.87
CA ILE A 308 3.84 -17.44 -21.89
C ILE A 308 2.77 -18.30 -21.22
N LEU A 309 1.49 -17.91 -21.36
CA LEU A 309 0.35 -18.66 -20.83
C LEU A 309 -0.45 -19.35 -21.95
N LYS A 310 0.03 -19.35 -23.18
CA LYS A 310 -0.57 -20.18 -24.23
C LYS A 310 0.06 -21.56 -24.10
N ASN A 311 -0.73 -22.54 -23.63
CA ASN A 311 -0.40 -23.93 -23.84
C ASN A 311 -0.57 -24.17 -25.35
N GLU A 312 0.52 -24.50 -26.04
CA GLU A 312 0.41 -25.19 -27.33
C GLU A 312 -0.26 -26.56 -27.13
#